data_AF-A0A3L7N228-F1
#
_entry.id   AF-A0A3L7N228-F1
#
_cell.length_a   1.000
_cell.length_b   1.000
_cell.length_c   1.000
_cell.angle_alpha   90.00
_cell.angle_beta   90.00
_cell.angle_gamma   90.00
#
_symmetry.space_group_name_H-M   'P 1'
#
loop_
_entity.id
_entity.type
_entity.pdbx_description
1 polymer ?
#
loop_
_entity_poly.entity_id
_entity_poly.type
_entity_poly.pdbx_seq_one_letter_code
_entity_poly.pdbx_strand_id
1 'polypeptide(L)'
;MRCAVAAALIAGLALSGCASNGSAASKGSDQSSNSDVLPTAAASGAEGKVLQSRTRIAPGQIGLEVLTWQITTDSDQFNQAMRTYAEPTVAAVDEIALRRNGYIHCAVKADAVDKFRDALGGSPLEMRTWLGTAPAWRELVNVPIGNAMVEVDGVAHDRRGTQAQLMARTWPVAMEDGMCIAVELVPQLATGTAQASRLHNANQLAGEVASSCRMAFELQRGAAWILTCDPGGFVETDAEAPARARDAAGLTGPPSPNAAPASGKIGARVLTLGAATLLAAPERPGARARRTVLVMIPHLPDSAFPVETAAKPMEPSQP
;
A
#
# COMPACT_ATOMS: atom_id res chain seq x y z
N MET A 1 16.98 1.73 -37.36
CA MET A 1 17.73 1.95 -36.11
C MET A 1 16.94 1.34 -34.96
N ARG A 2 17.48 0.32 -34.29
CA ARG A 2 16.85 -0.40 -33.18
C ARG A 2 17.43 0.15 -31.87
N CYS A 3 16.60 0.69 -30.98
CA CYS A 3 16.99 0.98 -29.60
C CYS A 3 16.11 0.15 -28.66
N ALA A 4 16.78 -0.63 -27.82
CA ALA A 4 16.21 -1.53 -26.82
C ALA A 4 15.66 -0.76 -25.62
N VAL A 5 14.51 -1.16 -25.10
CA VAL A 5 13.97 -0.69 -23.82
C VAL A 5 14.31 -1.73 -22.76
N ALA A 6 15.14 -1.32 -21.80
CA ALA A 6 15.55 -2.12 -20.67
C ALA A 6 14.36 -2.35 -19.72
N ALA A 7 14.08 -3.61 -19.40
CA ALA A 7 13.18 -4.02 -18.34
C ALA A 7 13.88 -3.81 -16.98
N ALA A 8 13.31 -2.95 -16.14
CA ALA A 8 13.78 -2.77 -14.77
C ALA A 8 13.25 -3.91 -13.89
N LEU A 9 14.16 -4.76 -13.41
CA LEU A 9 13.94 -5.71 -12.33
C LEU A 9 13.58 -4.95 -11.04
N ILE A 10 12.48 -5.32 -10.40
CA ILE A 10 12.21 -4.96 -9.00
C ILE A 10 12.83 -6.06 -8.14
N ALA A 11 14.01 -5.78 -7.58
CA ALA A 11 14.58 -6.53 -6.47
C ALA A 11 15.36 -5.55 -5.58
N GLY A 12 15.01 -5.51 -4.29
CA GLY A 12 15.82 -4.81 -3.30
C GLY A 12 15.05 -4.26 -2.10
N LEU A 13 14.52 -5.14 -1.23
CA LEU A 13 14.43 -4.82 0.19
C LEU A 13 15.66 -5.43 0.87
N ALA A 14 16.61 -4.56 1.23
CA ALA A 14 17.78 -4.93 2.02
C ALA A 14 17.36 -5.09 3.49
N LEU A 15 17.41 -6.31 4.00
CA LEU A 15 17.35 -6.58 5.43
C LEU A 15 18.74 -6.31 6.03
N SER A 16 18.90 -5.15 6.67
CA SER A 16 20.06 -4.86 7.50
C SER A 16 19.97 -5.70 8.79
N GLY A 17 20.71 -6.80 8.83
CA GLY A 17 20.96 -7.56 10.06
C GLY A 17 22.01 -6.85 10.90
N CYS A 18 21.65 -6.49 12.13
CA CYS A 18 22.58 -6.06 13.16
C CYS A 18 23.49 -7.23 13.56
N ALA A 19 24.77 -7.19 13.19
CA ALA A 19 25.80 -7.99 13.83
C ALA A 19 26.49 -7.13 14.89
N SER A 20 26.30 -7.49 16.16
CA SER A 20 27.02 -6.93 17.29
C SER A 20 28.42 -7.54 17.35
N ASN A 21 29.45 -6.69 17.43
CA ASN A 21 30.82 -7.09 17.72
C ASN A 21 30.97 -7.40 19.21
N GLY A 22 31.38 -8.62 19.54
CA GLY A 22 31.79 -9.02 20.89
C GLY A 22 32.72 -10.23 20.83
N SER A 23 34.02 -9.99 21.01
CA SER A 23 35.06 -11.03 21.13
C SER A 23 34.92 -11.83 22.42
N ALA A 24 34.98 -13.16 22.34
CA ALA A 24 35.72 -14.04 23.25
C ALA A 24 35.77 -15.48 22.72
N ALA A 25 36.93 -16.11 22.86
CA ALA A 25 37.31 -17.39 22.31
C ALA A 25 36.65 -18.60 23.01
N SER A 26 36.40 -19.68 22.26
CA SER A 26 36.75 -21.04 22.70
C SER A 26 36.89 -21.99 21.50
N LYS A 27 37.92 -22.83 21.58
CA LYS A 27 38.25 -23.92 20.66
C LYS A 27 37.23 -25.05 20.80
N GLY A 28 36.86 -25.67 19.68
CA GLY A 28 36.11 -26.92 19.68
C GLY A 28 35.83 -27.37 18.25
N SER A 29 36.70 -28.26 17.75
CA SER A 29 36.48 -29.07 16.56
C SER A 29 35.20 -29.92 16.72
N ASP A 30 34.36 -30.00 15.69
CA ASP A 30 34.10 -31.29 15.04
C ASP A 30 33.27 -31.15 13.76
N GLN A 31 33.58 -32.09 12.87
CA GLN A 31 33.11 -32.26 11.50
C GLN A 31 31.62 -32.64 11.44
N SER A 32 30.91 -32.16 10.42
CA SER A 32 29.92 -32.97 9.71
C SER A 32 29.50 -32.28 8.41
N SER A 33 30.04 -32.81 7.33
CA SER A 33 29.65 -32.65 5.93
C SER A 33 28.15 -32.79 5.66
N ASN A 34 27.59 -31.93 4.81
CA ASN A 34 26.72 -32.39 3.71
C ASN A 34 26.55 -31.32 2.61
N SER A 35 27.39 -31.48 1.59
CA SER A 35 27.06 -31.58 0.16
C SER A 35 25.99 -30.66 -0.44
N ASP A 36 26.48 -29.74 -1.27
CA ASP A 36 25.84 -29.13 -2.41
C ASP A 36 24.98 -30.11 -3.22
N VAL A 37 23.70 -29.78 -3.42
CA VAL A 37 22.91 -30.28 -4.56
C VAL A 37 22.04 -29.14 -5.10
N LEU A 38 22.49 -28.57 -6.21
CA LEU A 38 21.66 -27.84 -7.17
C LEU A 38 20.58 -28.76 -7.76
N PRO A 39 19.31 -28.36 -7.88
CA PRO A 39 18.39 -28.97 -8.82
C PRO A 39 18.31 -28.14 -10.11
N THR A 40 18.83 -28.77 -11.17
CA THR A 40 18.67 -28.45 -12.58
C THR A 40 17.19 -28.36 -12.98
N ALA A 41 16.89 -27.43 -13.88
CA ALA A 41 15.58 -27.18 -14.45
C ALA A 41 15.01 -28.38 -15.23
N ALA A 42 13.75 -28.71 -14.98
CA ALA A 42 12.87 -29.42 -15.91
C ALA A 42 11.43 -28.91 -15.75
N ALA A 43 10.74 -28.82 -16.88
CA ALA A 43 9.58 -27.97 -17.11
C ALA A 43 8.21 -28.60 -16.76
N SER A 44 7.21 -27.70 -16.70
CA SER A 44 5.76 -27.88 -16.87
C SER A 44 4.90 -27.92 -15.60
N GLY A 45 3.89 -27.06 -15.59
CA GLY A 45 2.89 -26.89 -14.52
C GLY A 45 2.88 -25.46 -13.97
N ALA A 46 2.33 -24.50 -14.71
CA ALA A 46 2.14 -23.13 -14.24
C ALA A 46 0.99 -23.07 -13.21
N GLU A 47 1.24 -23.54 -12.00
CA GLU A 47 0.50 -23.10 -10.82
C GLU A 47 1.24 -21.90 -10.24
N GLY A 48 0.56 -20.75 -10.19
CA GLY A 48 1.12 -19.51 -9.67
C GLY A 48 1.59 -19.71 -8.23
N LYS A 49 2.91 -19.78 -8.04
CA LYS A 49 3.54 -19.85 -6.72
C LYS A 49 3.27 -18.53 -5.99
N VAL A 50 2.23 -18.50 -5.16
CA VAL A 50 1.92 -17.36 -4.29
C VAL A 50 3.11 -17.17 -3.35
N LEU A 51 3.81 -16.05 -3.50
CA LEU A 51 4.99 -15.74 -2.70
C LEU A 51 4.52 -15.17 -1.35
N GLN A 52 4.22 -16.07 -0.41
CA GLN A 52 3.76 -15.70 0.92
C GLN A 52 4.96 -15.33 1.82
N SER A 53 5.20 -14.04 2.02
CA SER A 53 6.01 -13.59 3.15
C SER A 53 5.12 -13.53 4.39
N ARG A 54 5.18 -14.57 5.23
CA ARG A 54 4.43 -14.62 6.50
C ARG A 54 5.32 -14.13 7.64
N THR A 55 5.16 -12.88 8.04
CA THR A 55 5.54 -12.48 9.40
C THR A 55 4.61 -13.22 10.35
N ARG A 56 5.11 -14.10 11.23
CA ARG A 56 4.26 -14.77 12.23
C ARG A 56 3.80 -13.74 13.25
N ILE A 57 2.50 -13.46 13.29
CA ILE A 57 1.85 -12.69 14.34
C ILE A 57 1.63 -13.64 15.52
N ALA A 58 2.10 -13.29 16.71
CA ALA A 58 1.88 -14.11 17.88
C ALA A 58 0.42 -13.96 18.36
N PRO A 59 -0.25 -15.04 18.79
CA PRO A 59 -1.60 -14.95 19.35
C PRO A 59 -1.66 -13.92 20.50
N GLY A 60 -2.70 -13.10 20.52
CA GLY A 60 -2.92 -12.09 21.57
C GLY A 60 -2.16 -10.77 21.39
N GLN A 61 -1.40 -10.60 20.30
CA GLN A 61 -0.77 -9.31 20.01
C GLN A 61 -1.81 -8.27 19.57
N ILE A 62 -1.77 -7.11 20.23
CA ILE A 62 -2.60 -5.96 19.88
C ILE A 62 -1.92 -5.16 18.78
N GLY A 63 -2.65 -4.82 17.73
CA GLY A 63 -2.16 -3.93 16.68
C GLY A 63 -2.78 -4.18 15.33
N LEU A 64 -2.13 -3.66 14.29
CA LEU A 64 -2.63 -3.75 12.93
C LEU A 64 -1.81 -4.73 12.08
N GLU A 65 -2.51 -5.66 11.43
CA GLU A 65 -1.98 -6.44 10.31
C GLU A 65 -2.38 -5.75 9.00
N VAL A 66 -1.44 -5.68 8.06
CA VAL A 66 -1.69 -5.19 6.70
C VAL A 66 -1.41 -6.32 5.72
N LEU A 67 -2.44 -6.77 5.01
CA LEU A 67 -2.30 -7.63 3.85
C LEU A 67 -2.13 -6.75 2.61
N THR A 68 -1.22 -7.13 1.73
CA THR A 68 -1.06 -6.51 0.41
C THR A 68 -1.34 -7.56 -0.64
N TRP A 69 -2.37 -7.31 -1.44
CA TRP A 69 -2.74 -8.13 -2.59
C TRP A 69 -2.41 -7.38 -3.88
N GLN A 70 -1.94 -8.11 -4.89
CA GLN A 70 -1.95 -7.62 -6.27
C GLN A 70 -3.04 -8.33 -7.04
N ILE A 71 -3.99 -7.60 -7.63
CA ILE A 71 -5.10 -8.17 -8.38
C ILE A 71 -5.08 -7.70 -9.83
N THR A 72 -5.57 -8.56 -10.72
CA THR A 72 -5.71 -8.29 -12.16
C THR A 72 -7.18 -8.45 -12.54
N THR A 73 -8.01 -7.62 -11.95
CA THR A 73 -9.47 -7.72 -12.01
C THR A 73 -10.04 -6.81 -13.09
N ASP A 74 -11.09 -7.27 -13.77
CA ASP A 74 -11.92 -6.42 -14.63
C ASP A 74 -12.73 -5.41 -13.79
N SER A 75 -13.03 -4.24 -14.35
CA SER A 75 -13.77 -3.18 -13.64
C SER A 75 -15.15 -3.67 -13.18
N ASP A 76 -15.84 -4.47 -13.98
CA ASP A 76 -17.17 -4.99 -13.63
C ASP A 76 -17.12 -5.98 -12.48
N GLN A 77 -16.16 -6.91 -12.51
CA GLN A 77 -15.93 -7.86 -11.42
C GLN A 77 -15.53 -7.13 -10.12
N PHE A 78 -14.66 -6.11 -10.22
CA PHE A 78 -14.29 -5.29 -9.09
C PHE A 78 -15.51 -4.57 -8.49
N ASN A 79 -16.31 -3.92 -9.33
CA ASN A 79 -17.51 -3.21 -8.89
C ASN A 79 -18.54 -4.15 -8.26
N GLN A 80 -18.70 -5.36 -8.80
CA GLN A 80 -19.58 -6.36 -8.23
C GLN A 80 -19.09 -6.83 -6.86
N ALA A 81 -17.80 -7.15 -6.71
CA ALA A 81 -17.23 -7.54 -5.43
C ALA A 81 -17.39 -6.43 -4.37
N MET A 82 -17.12 -5.18 -4.75
CA MET A 82 -17.34 -4.03 -3.86
C MET A 82 -18.82 -3.92 -3.45
N ARG A 83 -19.78 -4.06 -4.37
CA ARG A 83 -21.21 -4.01 -4.03
C ARG A 83 -21.66 -5.15 -3.12
N THR A 84 -21.07 -6.33 -3.24
CA THR A 84 -21.46 -7.52 -2.47
C THR A 84 -20.88 -7.52 -1.05
N TYR A 85 -19.65 -7.03 -0.87
CA TYR A 85 -18.92 -7.19 0.39
C TYR A 85 -18.63 -5.88 1.13
N ALA A 86 -18.76 -4.72 0.48
CA ALA A 86 -18.51 -3.46 1.14
C ALA A 86 -19.60 -3.15 2.17
N GLU A 87 -19.15 -2.81 3.37
CA GLU A 87 -19.97 -2.29 4.46
C GLU A 87 -19.82 -0.76 4.52
N PRO A 88 -20.85 -0.03 4.97
CA PRO A 88 -20.74 1.39 5.26
C PRO A 88 -19.59 1.64 6.23
N THR A 89 -18.69 2.56 5.88
CA THR A 89 -17.56 2.91 6.76
C THR A 89 -17.97 4.08 7.63
N VAL A 90 -17.88 3.93 8.96
CA VAL A 90 -17.97 5.07 9.89
C VAL A 90 -16.54 5.58 10.10
N ALA A 91 -16.05 6.39 9.16
CA ALA A 91 -14.72 6.96 9.22
C ALA A 91 -14.79 8.47 8.96
N ALA A 92 -13.93 9.23 9.65
CA ALA A 92 -13.75 10.66 9.40
C ALA A 92 -12.83 10.87 8.18
N VAL A 93 -13.23 10.30 7.04
CA VAL A 93 -12.54 10.42 5.74
C VAL A 93 -13.35 11.30 4.80
N ASP A 94 -12.66 12.22 4.12
CA ASP A 94 -13.26 12.99 3.02
C ASP A 94 -13.31 12.09 1.77
N GLU A 95 -14.38 11.31 1.64
CA GLU A 95 -14.57 10.38 0.53
C GLU A 95 -14.53 11.08 -0.84
N ILE A 96 -14.99 12.33 -0.92
CA ILE A 96 -15.01 13.11 -2.15
C ILE A 96 -13.57 13.46 -2.55
N ALA A 97 -12.77 13.97 -1.61
CA ALA A 97 -11.37 14.28 -1.87
C ALA A 97 -10.56 13.03 -2.21
N LEU A 98 -10.79 11.91 -1.52
CA LEU A 98 -10.12 10.64 -1.80
C LEU A 98 -10.44 10.12 -3.20
N ARG A 99 -11.72 10.10 -3.58
CA ARG A 99 -12.15 9.69 -4.93
C ARG A 99 -11.58 10.59 -6.01
N ARG A 100 -11.57 11.91 -5.80
CA ARG A 100 -10.95 12.88 -6.73
C ARG A 100 -9.47 12.59 -6.96
N ASN A 101 -8.76 12.14 -5.92
CA ASN A 101 -7.35 11.78 -5.99
C ASN A 101 -7.13 10.30 -6.38
N GLY A 102 -8.17 9.59 -6.83
CA GLY A 102 -8.08 8.24 -7.36
C GLY A 102 -7.97 7.13 -6.31
N TYR A 103 -8.30 7.40 -5.05
CA TYR A 103 -8.40 6.38 -4.01
C TYR A 103 -9.82 5.81 -3.92
N ILE A 104 -9.90 4.51 -3.68
CA ILE A 104 -11.14 3.77 -3.41
C ILE A 104 -10.94 3.07 -2.07
N HIS A 105 -11.91 3.18 -1.17
CA HIS A 105 -11.90 2.49 0.10
C HIS A 105 -13.26 1.91 0.46
N CYS A 106 -13.26 0.92 1.35
CA CYS A 106 -14.46 0.41 2.00
C CYS A 106 -14.11 -0.36 3.27
N ALA A 107 -15.10 -0.63 4.11
CA ALA A 107 -15.02 -1.65 5.14
C ALA A 107 -15.52 -3.00 4.60
N VAL A 108 -14.98 -4.10 5.12
CA VAL A 108 -15.45 -5.47 4.84
C VAL A 108 -15.45 -6.22 6.17
N LYS A 109 -16.38 -7.15 6.38
CA LYS A 109 -16.36 -8.02 7.57
C LYS A 109 -15.10 -8.89 7.58
N ALA A 110 -14.47 -9.04 8.73
CA ALA A 110 -13.19 -9.76 8.86
C ALA A 110 -13.30 -11.23 8.39
N ASP A 111 -14.44 -11.89 8.64
CA ASP A 111 -14.73 -13.27 8.20
C ASP A 111 -15.04 -13.38 6.70
N ALA A 112 -15.25 -12.25 6.02
CA ALA A 112 -15.52 -12.18 4.59
C ALA A 112 -14.29 -11.74 3.76
N VAL A 113 -13.16 -11.40 4.39
CA VAL A 113 -11.94 -10.91 3.71
C VAL A 113 -11.44 -11.87 2.64
N ASP A 114 -11.34 -13.17 2.95
CA ASP A 114 -10.89 -14.17 1.96
C ASP A 114 -11.90 -14.31 0.80
N LYS A 115 -13.21 -14.31 1.11
CA LYS A 115 -14.26 -14.36 0.07
C LYS A 115 -14.24 -13.12 -0.82
N PHE A 116 -13.96 -11.95 -0.25
CA PHE A 116 -13.78 -10.71 -0.97
C PHE A 116 -12.56 -10.80 -1.91
N ARG A 117 -11.42 -11.30 -1.43
CA ARG A 117 -10.23 -11.56 -2.27
C ARG A 117 -10.57 -12.48 -3.45
N ASP A 118 -11.27 -13.57 -3.19
CA ASP A 118 -11.59 -14.56 -4.22
C ASP A 118 -12.60 -13.97 -5.23
N ALA A 119 -13.54 -13.15 -4.78
CA ALA A 119 -14.46 -12.41 -5.65
C ALA A 119 -13.75 -11.39 -6.56
N LEU A 120 -12.63 -10.82 -6.10
CA LEU A 120 -11.73 -10.00 -6.92
C LEU A 120 -10.93 -10.83 -7.94
N GLY A 121 -11.09 -12.15 -8.00
CA GLY A 121 -10.32 -13.03 -8.89
C GLY A 121 -9.04 -13.56 -8.27
N GLY A 122 -8.90 -13.46 -6.94
CA GLY A 122 -7.72 -13.90 -6.20
C GLY A 122 -6.53 -12.95 -6.34
N SER A 123 -5.39 -13.35 -5.78
CA SER A 123 -4.16 -12.58 -5.87
C SER A 123 -2.93 -13.48 -6.11
N PRO A 124 -2.15 -13.28 -7.19
CA PRO A 124 -0.86 -13.95 -7.37
C PRO A 124 0.19 -13.57 -6.31
N LEU A 125 0.01 -12.45 -5.61
CA LEU A 125 0.94 -11.96 -4.59
C LEU A 125 0.17 -11.59 -3.32
N GLU A 126 0.41 -12.31 -2.24
CA GLU A 126 -0.09 -11.97 -0.91
C GLU A 126 1.10 -11.73 0.03
N MET A 127 1.26 -10.50 0.49
CA MET A 127 2.25 -10.14 1.51
C MET A 127 1.53 -9.79 2.81
N ARG A 128 2.13 -10.21 3.94
CA ARG A 128 1.59 -9.91 5.27
C ARG A 128 2.61 -9.12 6.07
N THR A 129 2.22 -7.92 6.47
CA THR A 129 3.04 -6.99 7.24
C THR A 129 2.39 -6.74 8.59
N TRP A 130 3.10 -7.05 9.67
CA TRP A 130 2.69 -6.64 11.01
C TRP A 130 3.14 -5.21 11.26
N LEU A 131 2.18 -4.28 11.29
CA LEU A 131 2.44 -2.88 11.67
C LEU A 131 2.41 -2.71 13.19
N GLY A 132 1.59 -3.52 13.87
CA GLY A 132 1.43 -3.46 15.32
C GLY A 132 0.82 -2.15 15.78
N THR A 133 1.26 -1.67 16.95
CA THR A 133 1.03 -0.31 17.43
C THR A 133 2.25 0.54 17.09
N ALA A 134 2.04 1.54 16.24
CA ALA A 134 3.11 2.37 15.70
C ALA A 134 2.71 3.85 15.78
N PRO A 135 2.95 4.54 16.91
CA PRO A 135 2.66 5.97 17.03
C PRO A 135 3.54 6.83 16.12
N ALA A 136 4.71 6.31 15.73
CA ALA A 136 5.60 6.89 14.73
C ALA A 136 5.16 6.55 13.31
N TRP A 137 5.45 7.43 12.34
CA TRP A 137 5.14 7.18 10.94
C TRP A 137 5.94 6.02 10.37
N ARG A 138 5.24 5.05 9.79
CA ARG A 138 5.81 3.90 9.11
C ARG A 138 5.35 3.86 7.67
N GLU A 139 6.22 3.39 6.80
CA GLU A 139 5.93 3.23 5.38
C GLU A 139 5.13 1.95 5.15
N LEU A 140 3.97 2.05 4.50
CA LEU A 140 3.20 0.90 4.02
C LEU A 140 3.45 0.62 2.54
N VAL A 141 3.58 1.68 1.74
CA VAL A 141 3.80 1.61 0.30
C VAL A 141 4.85 2.63 -0.10
N ASN A 142 5.71 2.25 -1.03
CA ASN A 142 6.76 3.09 -1.59
C ASN A 142 7.05 2.65 -3.02
N VAL A 143 6.62 3.47 -3.97
CA VAL A 143 6.64 3.13 -5.39
C VAL A 143 7.25 4.28 -6.19
N PRO A 144 8.18 4.01 -7.11
CA PRO A 144 8.71 5.04 -8.00
C PRO A 144 7.65 5.49 -9.00
N ILE A 145 7.41 6.80 -9.10
CA ILE A 145 6.46 7.38 -10.06
C ILE A 145 6.99 7.30 -11.51
N GLY A 146 8.30 7.19 -11.68
CA GLY A 146 8.94 7.21 -12.99
C GLY A 146 8.87 8.59 -13.65
N ASN A 147 8.49 8.64 -14.93
CA ASN A 147 8.42 9.87 -15.73
C ASN A 147 6.98 10.40 -15.92
N ALA A 148 6.06 10.02 -15.02
CA ALA A 148 4.67 10.46 -15.09
C ALA A 148 4.46 11.83 -14.42
N MET A 149 3.46 12.56 -14.89
CA MET A 149 2.87 13.66 -14.14
C MET A 149 1.89 13.08 -13.11
N VAL A 150 1.86 13.64 -11.92
CA VAL A 150 0.92 13.22 -10.87
C VAL A 150 -0.05 14.35 -10.60
N GLU A 151 -1.33 14.03 -10.69
CA GLU A 151 -2.43 14.91 -10.33
C GLU A 151 -2.78 14.74 -8.86
N VAL A 152 -2.78 15.87 -8.15
CA VAL A 152 -3.27 16.00 -6.78
C VAL A 152 -4.27 17.15 -6.76
N ASP A 153 -5.49 16.88 -6.28
CA ASP A 153 -6.57 17.86 -6.19
C ASP A 153 -6.91 18.58 -7.51
N GLY A 154 -6.79 17.89 -8.64
CA GLY A 154 -7.05 18.44 -9.97
C GLY A 154 -5.87 19.21 -10.57
N VAL A 155 -4.72 19.26 -9.89
CA VAL A 155 -3.52 19.95 -10.39
C VAL A 155 -2.43 18.93 -10.69
N ALA A 156 -2.05 18.83 -11.97
CA ALA A 156 -1.01 17.92 -12.43
C ALA A 156 0.38 18.58 -12.40
N HIS A 157 1.32 17.92 -11.73
CA HIS A 157 2.71 18.37 -11.63
C HIS A 157 3.67 17.30 -12.16
N ASP A 158 4.79 17.73 -12.76
CA ASP A 158 5.89 16.82 -13.08
C ASP A 158 6.59 16.41 -11.77
N ARG A 159 6.66 15.09 -11.53
CA ARG A 159 7.20 14.49 -10.31
C ARG A 159 8.32 13.48 -10.60
N ARG A 160 9.08 13.69 -11.69
CA ARG A 160 10.24 12.85 -12.03
C ARG A 160 11.20 12.68 -10.85
N GLY A 161 11.66 11.45 -10.65
CA GLY A 161 12.61 11.11 -9.58
C GLY A 161 12.01 11.12 -8.17
N THR A 162 10.68 11.22 -8.05
CA THR A 162 9.97 11.08 -6.78
C THR A 162 9.40 9.67 -6.60
N GLN A 163 9.12 9.35 -5.34
CA GLN A 163 8.45 8.15 -4.89
C GLN A 163 7.08 8.54 -4.35
N ALA A 164 6.05 7.84 -4.78
CA ALA A 164 4.73 7.87 -4.17
C ALA A 164 4.75 6.96 -2.95
N GLN A 165 4.34 7.49 -1.80
CA GLN A 165 4.38 6.76 -0.56
C GLN A 165 3.07 6.86 0.20
N LEU A 166 2.73 5.78 0.87
CA LEU A 166 1.66 5.76 1.86
C LEU A 166 2.28 5.52 3.23
N MET A 167 2.15 6.52 4.10
CA MET A 167 2.59 6.42 5.49
C MET A 167 1.42 6.06 6.38
N ALA A 168 1.69 5.31 7.44
CA ALA A 168 0.72 4.94 8.45
C ALA A 168 1.27 5.14 9.86
N ARG A 169 0.36 5.44 10.77
CA ARG A 169 0.59 5.32 12.21
C ARG A 169 -0.66 4.75 12.86
N THR A 170 -0.46 4.01 13.94
CA THR A 170 -1.52 3.29 14.64
C THR A 170 -1.32 3.35 16.14
N TRP A 171 -2.42 3.45 16.86
CA TRP A 171 -2.43 3.28 18.31
C TRP A 171 -3.78 2.74 18.77
N PRO A 172 -3.80 2.00 19.88
CA PRO A 172 -5.06 1.55 20.45
C PRO A 172 -5.80 2.71 21.12
N VAL A 173 -7.12 2.68 21.05
CA VAL A 173 -8.03 3.61 21.75
C VAL A 173 -9.06 2.79 22.51
N ALA A 174 -9.30 3.16 23.76
CA ALA A 174 -10.38 2.60 24.56
C ALA A 174 -11.65 3.44 24.31
N MET A 175 -12.71 2.76 23.88
CA MET A 175 -14.04 3.32 23.64
C MET A 175 -15.02 2.72 24.65
N GLU A 176 -16.21 3.31 24.77
CA GLU A 176 -17.26 2.82 25.68
C GLU A 176 -17.72 1.39 25.33
N ASP A 177 -17.72 1.05 24.04
CA ASP A 177 -18.19 -0.22 23.47
C ASP A 177 -17.08 -1.25 23.29
N GLY A 178 -15.81 -0.87 23.47
CA GLY A 178 -14.69 -1.77 23.22
C GLY A 178 -13.36 -1.06 23.00
N MET A 179 -12.34 -1.85 22.67
CA MET A 179 -11.07 -1.33 22.20
C MET A 179 -11.10 -1.25 20.67
N CYS A 180 -10.56 -0.19 20.08
CA CYS A 180 -10.34 -0.09 18.64
C CYS A 180 -8.87 0.27 18.35
N ILE A 181 -8.44 0.11 17.10
CA ILE A 181 -7.17 0.65 16.61
C ILE A 181 -7.48 1.92 15.82
N ALA A 182 -7.03 3.07 16.31
CA ALA A 182 -6.99 4.28 15.52
C ALA A 182 -5.86 4.16 14.48
N VAL A 183 -6.19 4.48 13.23
CA VAL A 183 -5.27 4.44 12.10
C VAL A 183 -5.28 5.80 11.45
N GLU A 184 -4.09 6.34 11.20
CA GLU A 184 -3.93 7.46 10.30
C GLU A 184 -3.06 7.06 9.11
N LEU A 185 -3.53 7.39 7.91
CA LEU A 185 -2.80 7.21 6.67
C LEU A 185 -2.58 8.56 5.98
N VAL A 186 -1.37 8.75 5.46
CA VAL A 186 -1.00 9.97 4.76
C VAL A 186 -0.20 9.63 3.50
N PRO A 187 -0.75 9.93 2.32
CA PRO A 187 0.02 9.91 1.08
C PRO A 187 1.02 11.07 1.05
N GLN A 188 2.22 10.79 0.55
CA GLN A 188 3.22 11.82 0.29
C GLN A 188 4.05 11.52 -0.96
N LEU A 189 4.59 12.57 -1.54
CA LEU A 189 5.55 12.51 -2.64
C LEU A 189 6.93 12.87 -2.10
N ALA A 190 7.87 11.91 -2.12
CA ALA A 190 9.20 12.10 -1.55
C ALA A 190 10.30 11.89 -2.59
N THR A 191 11.31 12.77 -2.59
CA THR A 191 12.57 12.54 -3.32
C THR A 191 13.52 11.65 -2.51
N GLY A 192 14.55 11.09 -3.14
CA GLY A 192 15.56 10.28 -2.43
C GLY A 192 16.28 11.03 -1.30
N THR A 193 16.48 12.34 -1.44
CA THR A 193 17.08 13.19 -0.39
C THR A 193 16.16 13.35 0.83
N ALA A 194 14.86 13.50 0.60
CA ALA A 194 13.85 13.52 1.66
C ALA A 194 13.80 12.19 2.43
N GLN A 195 13.90 11.06 1.73
CA GLN A 195 13.89 9.74 2.39
C GLN A 195 15.09 9.54 3.33
N ALA A 196 16.28 9.97 2.95
CA ALA A 196 17.48 9.86 3.80
C ALA A 196 17.34 10.63 5.13
N SER A 197 16.58 11.73 5.15
CA SER A 197 16.29 12.51 6.36
C SER A 197 15.46 11.74 7.39
N ARG A 198 14.61 10.78 6.96
CA ARG A 198 13.76 10.01 7.89
C ARG A 198 14.51 9.06 8.79
N LEU A 199 15.64 8.52 8.34
CA LEU A 199 16.48 7.66 9.17
C LEU A 199 16.88 8.36 10.48
N HIS A 200 16.87 9.70 10.48
CA HIS A 200 17.18 10.54 11.63
C HIS A 200 15.93 11.04 12.39
N ASN A 201 14.74 11.04 11.76
CA ASN A 201 13.50 11.63 12.30
C ASN A 201 12.25 10.77 11.99
N ALA A 202 12.16 9.58 12.59
CA ALA A 202 11.05 8.63 12.33
C ALA A 202 9.63 9.17 12.65
N ASN A 203 9.52 10.23 13.46
CA ASN A 203 8.25 10.87 13.79
C ASN A 203 7.82 11.95 12.78
N GLN A 204 8.64 12.24 11.76
CA GLN A 204 8.34 13.28 10.77
C GLN A 204 8.10 12.69 9.38
N LEU A 205 7.11 13.27 8.69
CA LEU A 205 6.93 13.08 7.26
C LEU A 205 8.04 13.86 6.55
N ALA A 206 8.58 13.30 5.47
CA ALA A 206 9.74 13.91 4.79
C ALA A 206 9.44 14.38 3.36
N GLY A 207 8.31 13.97 2.78
CA GLY A 207 7.88 14.39 1.46
C GLY A 207 6.85 15.52 1.49
N GLU A 208 6.41 15.91 0.31
CA GLU A 208 5.23 16.76 0.13
C GLU A 208 3.98 15.93 0.48
N VAL A 209 3.28 16.35 1.53
CA VAL A 209 2.09 15.66 2.04
C VAL A 209 0.87 16.07 1.23
N ALA A 210 0.13 15.08 0.71
CA ALA A 210 -1.17 15.31 0.10
C ALA A 210 -2.25 15.37 1.19
N SER A 211 -2.36 16.52 1.86
CA SER A 211 -3.24 16.71 3.02
C SER A 211 -4.72 16.42 2.73
N SER A 212 -5.18 16.69 1.51
CA SER A 212 -6.53 16.35 1.03
C SER A 212 -6.83 14.85 1.01
N CYS A 213 -5.79 14.02 0.99
CA CYS A 213 -5.89 12.56 0.98
C CYS A 213 -5.56 11.94 2.34
N ARG A 214 -5.44 12.75 3.41
CA ARG A 214 -5.24 12.22 4.76
C ARG A 214 -6.47 11.42 5.18
N MET A 215 -6.23 10.23 5.71
CA MET A 215 -7.28 9.35 6.22
C MET A 215 -7.08 9.15 7.72
N ALA A 216 -8.14 9.31 8.50
CA ALA A 216 -8.16 8.98 9.91
C ALA A 216 -9.43 8.19 10.21
N PHE A 217 -9.26 6.99 10.77
CA PHE A 217 -10.37 6.09 11.04
C PHE A 217 -10.05 5.14 12.19
N GLU A 218 -11.09 4.56 12.76
CA GLU A 218 -11.02 3.61 13.86
C GLU A 218 -11.43 2.23 13.36
N LEU A 219 -10.61 1.22 13.64
CA LEU A 219 -10.88 -0.16 13.29
C LEU A 219 -11.25 -0.96 14.52
N GLN A 220 -12.51 -1.38 14.56
CA GLN A 220 -13.04 -2.30 15.55
C GLN A 220 -12.80 -3.76 15.13
N ARG A 221 -12.82 -4.65 16.11
CA ARG A 221 -12.76 -6.10 15.87
C ARG A 221 -13.89 -6.54 14.95
N GLY A 222 -13.61 -7.46 14.03
CA GLY A 222 -14.60 -8.01 13.12
C GLY A 222 -14.80 -7.19 11.84
N ALA A 223 -14.12 -6.05 11.70
CA ALA A 223 -14.06 -5.29 10.46
C ALA A 223 -12.61 -5.24 9.95
N ALA A 224 -12.47 -5.22 8.63
CA ALA A 224 -11.24 -4.93 7.91
C ALA A 224 -11.48 -3.71 7.01
N TRP A 225 -10.45 -2.89 6.81
CA TRP A 225 -10.53 -1.74 5.92
C TRP A 225 -9.70 -1.95 4.69
N ILE A 226 -10.29 -1.63 3.54
CA ILE A 226 -9.72 -1.85 2.22
C ILE A 226 -9.32 -0.51 1.65
N LEU A 227 -8.09 -0.42 1.14
CA LEU A 227 -7.61 0.70 0.33
C LEU A 227 -7.12 0.20 -1.01
N THR A 228 -7.53 0.87 -2.06
CA THR A 228 -7.06 0.61 -3.41
C THR A 228 -7.17 1.88 -4.26
N CYS A 229 -6.78 1.82 -5.53
CA CYS A 229 -6.96 2.92 -6.47
C CYS A 229 -8.01 2.64 -7.56
N ASP A 230 -8.51 3.72 -8.16
CA ASP A 230 -9.21 3.70 -9.44
C ASP A 230 -8.19 3.58 -10.59
N PRO A 231 -8.26 2.52 -11.43
CA PRO A 231 -7.38 2.38 -12.59
C PRO A 231 -7.69 3.39 -13.70
N GLY A 232 -8.86 4.03 -13.67
CA GLY A 232 -9.28 5.07 -14.63
C GLY A 232 -8.49 6.37 -14.53
N GLY A 233 -7.62 6.52 -13.52
CA GLY A 233 -6.70 7.66 -13.38
C GLY A 233 -5.62 7.75 -14.47
N PHE A 234 -5.69 6.93 -15.53
CA PHE A 234 -4.86 7.03 -16.72
C PHE A 234 -5.54 7.97 -17.72
N VAL A 235 -5.25 9.26 -17.62
CA VAL A 235 -5.62 10.22 -18.66
C VAL A 235 -4.39 10.42 -19.55
N GLU A 236 -4.47 9.96 -20.80
CA GLU A 236 -3.59 10.48 -21.85
C GLU A 236 -3.98 11.95 -22.06
N THR A 237 -3.45 12.83 -21.21
CA THR A 237 -3.59 14.26 -21.43
C THR A 237 -2.64 14.61 -22.56
N ASP A 238 -3.22 15.14 -23.64
CA ASP A 238 -2.49 15.82 -24.70
C ASP A 238 -1.27 16.55 -24.11
N ALA A 239 -0.06 16.21 -24.59
CA ALA A 239 1.20 16.69 -24.03
C ALA A 239 1.29 18.23 -24.04
N GLU A 240 0.44 18.89 -24.81
CA GLU A 240 0.31 20.33 -24.94
C GLU A 240 -0.70 20.93 -23.95
N ALA A 241 -1.44 20.14 -23.15
CA ALA A 241 -2.40 20.64 -22.17
C ALA A 241 -1.77 21.51 -21.06
N PRO A 242 -0.60 21.18 -20.48
CA PRO A 242 0.05 22.04 -19.49
C PRO A 242 0.57 23.35 -20.10
N ALA A 243 1.01 23.32 -21.37
CA ALA A 243 1.44 24.51 -22.11
C ALA A 243 0.24 25.41 -22.40
N ARG A 244 -0.87 24.85 -22.90
CA ARG A 244 -2.12 25.58 -23.15
C ARG A 244 -2.75 26.15 -21.87
N ALA A 245 -2.65 25.46 -20.73
CA ALA A 245 -3.14 26.00 -19.46
C ALA A 245 -2.33 27.23 -19.01
N ARG A 246 -1.01 27.25 -19.26
CA ARG A 246 -0.16 28.43 -19.03
C ARG A 246 -0.46 29.56 -20.01
N ASP A 247 -0.68 29.23 -21.28
CA ASP A 247 -1.02 30.21 -22.31
C ASP A 247 -2.41 30.82 -22.05
N ALA A 248 -3.39 30.00 -21.64
CA ALA A 248 -4.74 30.45 -21.28
C ALA A 248 -4.75 31.32 -20.01
N ALA A 249 -3.87 31.04 -19.03
CA ALA A 249 -3.71 31.88 -17.85
C ALA A 249 -3.10 33.27 -18.17
N GLY A 250 -2.43 33.41 -19.32
CA GLY A 250 -1.86 34.68 -19.79
C GLY A 250 -2.73 35.45 -20.79
N LEU A 251 -3.80 34.86 -21.32
CA LEU A 251 -4.61 35.41 -22.41
C LEU A 251 -6.05 35.71 -21.96
N THR A 252 -6.30 36.95 -21.53
CA THR A 252 -7.66 37.51 -21.50
C THR A 252 -8.10 37.84 -22.93
N GLY A 253 -8.67 36.86 -23.64
CA GLY A 253 -9.24 37.06 -24.97
C GLY A 253 -9.80 35.77 -25.58
N PRO A 254 -10.80 35.86 -26.49
CA PRO A 254 -11.40 34.69 -27.12
C PRO A 254 -10.36 33.91 -27.96
N PRO A 255 -10.50 32.58 -28.08
CA PRO A 255 -9.51 31.73 -28.75
C PRO A 255 -9.35 32.12 -30.23
N SER A 256 -8.10 32.19 -30.67
CA SER A 256 -7.75 32.55 -32.06
C SER A 256 -8.19 31.45 -33.04
N PRO A 257 -8.91 31.79 -34.12
CA PRO A 257 -9.41 30.81 -35.11
C PRO A 257 -8.31 30.14 -35.94
N ASN A 258 -7.04 30.54 -35.77
CA ASN A 258 -5.87 29.99 -36.49
C ASN A 258 -4.96 29.12 -35.60
N ALA A 259 -5.44 28.64 -34.44
CA ALA A 259 -4.68 27.69 -33.64
C ALA A 259 -4.46 26.39 -34.44
N ALA A 260 -3.20 26.02 -34.66
CA ALA A 260 -2.83 24.83 -35.43
C ALA A 260 -3.48 23.56 -34.82
N PRO A 261 -3.90 22.59 -35.65
CA PRO A 261 -4.43 21.33 -35.15
C PRO A 261 -3.38 20.61 -34.31
N ALA A 262 -3.81 20.07 -33.15
CA ALA A 262 -2.96 19.40 -32.17
C ALA A 262 -2.03 18.39 -32.86
N SER A 263 -0.73 18.56 -32.65
CA SER A 263 0.27 17.58 -33.08
C SER A 263 -0.01 16.30 -32.29
N GLY A 264 -0.36 15.20 -32.97
CA GLY A 264 -0.67 13.88 -32.38
C GLY A 264 0.53 13.19 -31.69
N LYS A 265 1.31 13.94 -30.91
CA LYS A 265 2.30 13.41 -29.99
C LYS A 265 1.55 12.82 -28.80
N ILE A 266 1.80 11.54 -28.55
CA ILE A 266 1.28 10.78 -27.42
C ILE A 266 1.43 11.64 -26.15
N GLY A 267 0.30 11.89 -25.50
CA GLY A 267 0.16 12.80 -24.39
C GLY A 267 1.07 12.49 -23.20
N ALA A 268 1.34 13.50 -22.37
CA ALA A 268 2.00 13.28 -21.10
C ALA A 268 1.09 12.38 -20.24
N ARG A 269 1.65 11.28 -19.71
CA ARG A 269 0.91 10.38 -18.82
C ARG A 269 0.65 11.10 -17.51
N VAL A 270 -0.60 11.49 -17.28
CA VAL A 270 -1.05 12.00 -15.98
C VAL A 270 -1.68 10.85 -15.22
N LEU A 271 -1.21 10.65 -13.99
CA LEU A 271 -1.73 9.67 -13.04
C LEU A 271 -2.34 10.41 -11.86
N THR A 272 -3.48 9.96 -11.37
CA THR A 272 -3.95 10.39 -10.05
C THR A 272 -2.99 9.89 -8.97
N LEU A 273 -2.95 10.55 -7.82
CA LEU A 273 -2.10 10.12 -6.70
C LEU A 273 -2.36 8.67 -6.27
N GLY A 274 -3.63 8.24 -6.23
CA GLY A 274 -4.00 6.86 -5.93
C GLY A 274 -3.44 5.87 -6.94
N ALA A 275 -3.56 6.16 -8.24
CA ALA A 275 -2.97 5.32 -9.28
C ALA A 275 -1.43 5.31 -9.21
N ALA A 276 -0.80 6.47 -8.99
CA ALA A 276 0.65 6.56 -8.82
C ALA A 276 1.16 5.75 -7.60
N THR A 277 0.33 5.58 -6.57
CA THR A 277 0.69 4.87 -5.33
C THR A 277 0.37 3.37 -5.39
N LEU A 278 -0.77 2.98 -5.97
CA LEU A 278 -1.32 1.62 -5.84
C LEU A 278 -1.52 0.90 -7.19
N LEU A 279 -1.32 1.55 -8.34
CA LEU A 279 -1.41 0.90 -9.65
C LEU A 279 -0.01 0.56 -10.17
N ALA A 280 0.28 -0.74 -10.25
CA ALA A 280 1.51 -1.19 -10.90
C ALA A 280 1.34 -1.15 -12.42
N ALA A 281 2.34 -0.56 -13.09
CA ALA A 281 2.36 -0.49 -14.54
C ALA A 281 2.33 -1.90 -15.18
N PRO A 282 1.73 -2.06 -16.36
CA PRO A 282 1.76 -3.32 -17.10
C PRO A 282 3.20 -3.77 -17.38
N GLU A 283 3.50 -5.05 -17.12
CA GLU A 283 4.82 -5.63 -17.41
C GLU A 283 5.12 -5.67 -18.92
N ARG A 284 4.09 -5.69 -19.77
CA ARG A 284 4.19 -5.75 -21.23
C ARG A 284 3.11 -4.90 -21.90
N PRO A 285 3.36 -4.38 -23.11
CA PRO A 285 2.31 -3.74 -23.91
C PRO A 285 1.09 -4.67 -24.08
N GLY A 286 -0.11 -4.16 -23.79
CA GLY A 286 -1.35 -4.93 -23.87
C GLY A 286 -1.67 -5.81 -22.65
N ALA A 287 -0.75 -5.94 -21.69
CA ALA A 287 -1.06 -6.55 -20.40
C ALA A 287 -1.92 -5.60 -19.55
N ARG A 288 -2.80 -6.17 -18.72
CA ARG A 288 -3.59 -5.39 -17.78
C ARG A 288 -2.69 -4.87 -16.65
N ALA A 289 -2.93 -3.63 -16.22
CA ALA A 289 -2.29 -3.08 -15.04
C ALA A 289 -2.71 -3.89 -13.79
N ARG A 290 -1.79 -4.05 -12.83
CA ARG A 290 -2.07 -4.75 -11.58
C ARG A 290 -2.42 -3.73 -10.52
N ARG A 291 -3.56 -3.93 -9.86
CA ARG A 291 -4.03 -3.07 -8.79
C ARG A 291 -3.54 -3.62 -7.44
N THR A 292 -2.98 -2.76 -6.62
CA THR A 292 -2.60 -3.09 -5.25
C THR A 292 -3.77 -2.82 -4.32
N VAL A 293 -4.19 -3.83 -3.58
CA VAL A 293 -5.21 -3.73 -2.53
C VAL A 293 -4.54 -3.91 -1.19
N LEU A 294 -4.69 -2.92 -0.31
CA LEU A 294 -4.28 -3.00 1.08
C LEU A 294 -5.48 -3.38 1.92
N VAL A 295 -5.31 -4.37 2.79
CA VAL A 295 -6.32 -4.82 3.76
C VAL A 295 -5.77 -4.64 5.15
N MET A 296 -6.41 -3.79 5.93
CA MET A 296 -6.02 -3.47 7.30
C MET A 296 -6.93 -4.19 8.26
N ILE A 297 -6.36 -5.11 9.04
CA ILE A 297 -7.08 -6.00 9.95
C ILE A 297 -6.61 -5.69 11.38
N PRO A 298 -7.51 -5.23 12.27
CA PRO A 298 -7.17 -5.01 13.66
C PRO A 298 -7.11 -6.34 14.41
N HIS A 299 -6.05 -6.55 15.15
CA HIS A 299 -5.92 -7.62 16.14
C HIS A 299 -6.11 -6.99 17.52
N LEU A 300 -7.23 -7.34 18.16
CA LEU A 300 -7.70 -6.78 19.43
C LEU A 300 -8.16 -7.92 20.34
N PRO A 301 -8.03 -7.78 21.66
CA PRO A 301 -8.50 -8.79 22.61
C PRO A 301 -10.03 -8.88 22.59
N ASP A 302 -10.56 -10.02 23.06
CA ASP A 302 -12.00 -10.30 23.10
C ASP A 302 -12.77 -9.39 24.07
N SER A 303 -12.07 -8.74 25.02
CA SER A 303 -12.64 -7.83 26.01
C SER A 303 -11.80 -6.57 26.16
N ALA A 304 -12.45 -5.42 26.31
CA ALA A 304 -11.81 -4.14 26.64
C ALA A 304 -11.13 -4.16 28.02
N PHE A 305 -11.62 -5.02 28.91
CA PHE A 305 -11.04 -5.28 30.23
C PHE A 305 -10.68 -6.76 30.31
N PRO A 306 -9.39 -7.14 30.30
CA PRO A 306 -9.05 -8.52 30.59
C PRO A 306 -9.53 -8.83 32.00
N VAL A 307 -10.54 -9.70 32.12
CA VAL A 307 -10.87 -10.29 33.41
C VAL A 307 -9.68 -11.16 33.75
N GLU A 308 -8.87 -10.76 34.72
CA GLU A 308 -7.86 -11.65 35.30
C GLU A 308 -8.58 -12.96 35.63
N THR A 309 -8.13 -14.04 34.98
CA THR A 309 -8.71 -15.36 35.21
C THR A 309 -8.64 -15.61 36.71
N ALA A 310 -9.80 -15.70 37.36
CA ALA A 310 -9.91 -15.72 38.81
C ALA A 310 -8.86 -16.66 39.40
N ALA A 311 -8.10 -16.17 40.38
CA ALA A 311 -7.09 -16.94 41.08
C ALA A 311 -7.66 -18.32 41.43
N LYS A 312 -6.94 -19.37 41.02
CA LYS A 312 -7.30 -20.77 41.26
C LYS A 312 -7.73 -20.89 42.73
N PRO A 313 -8.94 -21.39 43.03
CA PRO A 313 -9.38 -21.54 44.42
C PRO A 313 -8.31 -22.31 45.18
N MET A 314 -7.87 -21.74 46.30
CA MET A 314 -6.89 -22.37 47.20
C MET A 314 -7.39 -23.77 47.51
N GLU A 315 -6.65 -24.80 47.09
CA GLU A 315 -6.95 -26.18 47.49
C GLU A 315 -6.88 -26.23 49.03
N PRO A 316 -7.95 -26.69 49.71
CA PRO A 316 -7.90 -26.83 51.15
C PRO A 316 -6.87 -27.91 51.48
N SER A 317 -5.87 -27.54 52.28
CA SER A 317 -4.89 -28.44 52.86
C SER A 317 -5.63 -29.60 53.54
N GLN A 318 -5.41 -30.82 53.07
CA GLN A 318 -5.98 -32.02 53.70
C GLN A 318 -5.40 -32.20 55.11
N PRO A 319 -6.21 -32.64 56.09
CA PRO A 319 -5.82 -32.86 57.48
C PRO A 319 -4.88 -34.06 57.67
#